data_AF-A0A1A8U5J0-F1
#
_entry.id   AF-A0A1A8U5J0-F1
#
_cell.length_a   1.000
_cell.length_b   1.000
_cell.length_c   1.000
_cell.angle_alpha   90.00
_cell.angle_beta   90.00
_cell.angle_gamma   90.00
#
_symmetry.space_group_name_H-M   'P 1'
#
loop_
_entity.id
_entity.type
_entity.pdbx_description
1 polymer ?
#
loop_
_entity_poly.entity_id
_entity_poly.type
_entity_poly.pdbx_seq_one_letter_code
_entity_poly.pdbx_strand_id
1 'polypeptide(L)'
;CLKLGKLFSDPTFPAEQKSIGMPEDPNPAKAIKWKRPKEISKDAVFVDETTGTTDICQGQLGDCWLLAALSSLTVHSQLFAKVVPPNQSLTEPYAGIFHFTFWQYGEWVEVVVDDRLPVRDGRLLFSYSRA
;
A
#
# COMPACT_ATOMS: atom_id res chain seq x y z
N CYS A 1 11.84 -14.21 -6.05
CA CYS A 1 10.79 -14.51 -5.05
C CYS A 1 10.05 -15.81 -5.38
N LEU A 2 9.22 -15.85 -6.43
CA LEU A 2 8.46 -17.06 -6.82
C LEU A 2 9.32 -18.33 -6.96
N LYS A 3 10.42 -18.28 -7.71
CA LYS A 3 11.35 -19.42 -7.88
C LYS A 3 11.93 -19.96 -6.56
N LEU A 4 12.02 -19.13 -5.53
CA LEU A 4 12.58 -19.49 -4.22
C LEU A 4 11.51 -19.77 -3.17
N GLY A 5 10.22 -19.66 -3.50
CA GLY A 5 9.12 -19.80 -2.53
C GLY A 5 9.16 -18.78 -1.40
N LYS A 6 9.70 -17.58 -1.66
CA LYS A 6 9.84 -16.51 -0.65
C LYS A 6 9.09 -15.26 -1.10
N LEU A 7 8.54 -14.54 -0.12
CA LEU A 7 7.95 -13.23 -0.34
C LEU A 7 9.04 -12.15 -0.43
N PHE A 8 8.80 -11.15 -1.27
CA PHE A 8 9.69 -10.02 -1.45
C PHE A 8 9.80 -9.20 -0.17
N SER A 9 10.98 -8.64 0.04
CA SER A 9 11.27 -7.70 1.10
C SER A 9 12.11 -6.61 0.47
N ASP A 10 11.60 -5.40 0.45
CA ASP A 10 12.24 -4.27 -0.19
C ASP A 10 13.50 -3.84 0.60
N PRO A 11 14.70 -3.90 -0.01
CA PRO A 11 15.92 -3.45 0.65
C PRO A 11 16.05 -1.92 0.71
N THR A 12 15.34 -1.18 -0.15
CA THR A 12 15.39 0.28 -0.25
C THR A 12 14.36 0.96 0.64
N PHE A 13 13.25 0.26 0.93
CA PHE A 13 12.20 0.71 1.85
C PHE A 13 11.86 -0.42 2.85
N PRO A 14 12.76 -0.70 3.81
CA PRO A 14 12.58 -1.83 4.72
C PRO A 14 11.41 -1.59 5.69
N ALA A 15 10.79 -2.68 6.15
CA ALA A 15 9.72 -2.66 7.15
C ALA A 15 10.25 -2.33 8.57
N GLU A 16 10.73 -1.10 8.75
CA GLU A 16 11.39 -0.58 9.96
C GLU A 16 10.80 0.78 10.35
N GLN A 17 11.02 1.19 11.60
CA GLN A 17 10.52 2.47 12.12
C GLN A 17 10.99 3.68 11.29
N LYS A 18 12.22 3.63 10.76
CA LYS A 18 12.78 4.70 9.91
C LYS A 18 11.97 4.95 8.64
N SER A 19 11.31 3.92 8.10
CA SER A 19 10.48 4.01 6.90
C SER A 19 9.11 4.62 7.18
N ILE A 20 8.68 4.65 8.44
CA ILE A 20 7.44 5.29 8.90
C ILE A 20 7.64 6.81 9.02
N GLY A 21 8.84 7.25 9.41
CA GLY A 21 9.15 8.66 9.60
C GLY A 21 8.49 9.31 10.83
N MET A 22 7.93 8.50 11.74
CA MET A 22 7.32 8.94 13.00
C MET A 22 8.13 8.44 14.21
N PRO A 23 8.09 9.12 15.36
CA PRO A 23 8.68 8.59 16.59
C PRO A 23 7.96 7.32 17.05
N GLU A 24 8.68 6.45 17.77
CA GLU A 24 8.09 5.28 18.40
C GLU A 24 7.10 5.68 19.49
N ASP A 25 6.04 4.88 19.66
CA ASP A 25 5.11 5.07 20.78
C ASP A 25 5.81 4.60 22.07
N PRO A 26 5.82 5.41 23.14
CA PRO A 26 6.44 5.03 24.41
C PRO A 26 5.76 3.82 25.07
N ASN A 27 4.52 3.49 24.68
CA ASN A 27 3.83 2.29 25.12
C ASN A 27 4.09 1.13 24.14
N PRO A 28 4.80 0.05 24.56
CA PRO A 28 5.06 -1.11 23.72
C PRO A 28 3.79 -1.80 23.18
N ALA A 29 2.66 -1.70 23.89
CA ALA A 29 1.39 -2.25 23.42
C ALA A 29 0.88 -1.53 22.16
N LYS A 30 1.26 -0.27 21.94
CA LYS A 30 0.91 0.56 20.78
C LYS A 30 2.00 0.60 19.72
N ALA A 31 3.02 -0.25 19.84
CA ALA A 31 4.07 -0.37 18.85
C ALA A 31 3.48 -0.72 17.47
N ILE A 32 4.01 -0.06 16.44
CA ILE A 32 3.58 -0.28 15.07
C ILE A 32 4.16 -1.62 14.61
N LYS A 33 3.31 -2.46 14.00
CA LYS A 33 3.68 -3.75 13.45
C LYS A 33 3.55 -3.70 11.95
N TRP A 34 4.52 -4.27 11.25
CA TRP A 34 4.46 -4.43 9.80
C TRP A 34 3.80 -5.78 9.49
N LYS A 35 2.71 -5.75 8.72
CA LYS A 35 1.94 -6.94 8.34
C LYS A 35 1.57 -6.89 6.86
N ARG A 36 1.52 -8.04 6.20
CA ARG A 36 1.01 -8.17 4.84
C ARG A 36 -0.52 -8.17 4.84
N PRO A 37 -1.19 -7.85 3.71
CA PRO A 37 -2.64 -7.69 3.69
C PRO A 37 -3.39 -8.94 4.15
N LYS A 38 -2.93 -10.13 3.75
CA LYS A 38 -3.50 -11.42 4.16
C LYS A 38 -3.31 -11.78 5.64
N GLU A 39 -2.39 -11.11 6.35
CA GLU A 39 -2.23 -11.21 7.81
C GLU A 39 -3.16 -10.25 8.57
N ILE A 40 -3.77 -9.30 7.86
CA ILE A 40 -4.69 -8.28 8.40
C ILE A 40 -6.14 -8.70 8.14
N SER A 41 -6.47 -9.05 6.90
CA SER A 41 -7.78 -9.52 6.46
C SER A 41 -7.63 -10.69 5.50
N LYS A 42 -8.40 -11.77 5.71
CA LYS A 42 -8.39 -12.95 4.83
C LYS A 42 -8.91 -12.60 3.43
N ASP A 43 -9.88 -11.69 3.37
CA ASP A 43 -10.55 -11.25 2.15
C ASP A 43 -9.84 -10.08 1.47
N ALA A 44 -8.61 -9.74 1.91
CA ALA A 44 -7.83 -8.68 1.29
C ALA A 44 -7.65 -8.92 -0.22
N VAL A 45 -8.00 -7.91 -1.00
CA VAL A 45 -7.80 -7.83 -2.46
C VAL A 45 -6.91 -6.63 -2.79
N PHE A 46 -6.30 -6.62 -3.97
CA PHE A 46 -5.44 -5.51 -4.39
C PHE A 46 -6.27 -4.30 -4.81
N VAL A 47 -7.20 -4.52 -5.75
CA VAL A 47 -8.17 -3.55 -6.27
C VAL A 47 -9.48 -4.32 -6.41
N ASP A 48 -10.56 -3.83 -5.82
CA ASP A 48 -11.90 -4.44 -5.96
C ASP A 48 -12.58 -3.93 -7.25
N GLU A 49 -13.46 -4.73 -7.84
CA GLU A 49 -14.19 -4.35 -9.06
C GLU A 49 -15.08 -3.12 -8.87
N THR A 50 -15.41 -2.79 -7.61
CA THR A 50 -16.21 -1.61 -7.24
C THR A 50 -15.40 -0.34 -7.01
N THR A 51 -14.08 -0.36 -7.28
CA THR A 51 -13.13 0.72 -6.92
C THR A 51 -13.70 2.11 -7.20
N GLY A 52 -14.11 2.80 -6.14
CA GLY A 52 -14.76 4.10 -6.16
C GLY A 52 -13.98 5.14 -5.37
N THR A 53 -14.37 6.41 -5.50
CA THR A 53 -13.79 7.51 -4.70
C THR A 53 -13.94 7.28 -3.18
N THR A 54 -14.87 6.42 -2.78
CA THR A 54 -15.21 6.06 -1.40
C THR A 54 -14.21 5.11 -0.72
N ASP A 55 -13.31 4.49 -1.49
CA ASP A 55 -12.40 3.46 -0.99
C ASP A 55 -11.11 4.04 -0.39
N ILE A 56 -10.98 5.37 -0.37
CA ILE A 56 -9.81 6.06 0.17
C ILE A 56 -10.22 6.77 1.45
N CYS A 57 -9.94 6.14 2.59
CA CYS A 57 -10.08 6.74 3.91
C CYS A 57 -8.71 7.19 4.44
N GLN A 58 -8.66 8.41 4.96
CA GLN A 58 -7.45 8.96 5.56
C GLN A 58 -7.12 8.28 6.89
N GLY A 59 -5.84 7.94 7.06
CA GLY A 59 -5.27 7.47 8.33
C GLY A 59 -4.64 8.59 9.14
N GLN A 60 -3.55 8.30 9.85
CA GLN A 60 -2.92 9.22 10.80
C GLN A 60 -1.85 10.15 10.20
N LEU A 61 -1.60 10.11 8.88
CA LEU A 61 -0.43 10.76 8.25
C LEU A 61 -0.65 12.24 7.85
N GLY A 62 -1.89 12.75 7.88
CA GLY A 62 -2.15 14.13 7.45
C GLY A 62 -1.97 14.37 5.94
N ASP A 63 -2.03 13.31 5.14
CA ASP A 63 -1.80 13.25 3.69
C ASP A 63 -3.05 13.50 2.83
N CYS A 64 -4.01 14.28 3.34
CA CYS A 64 -5.30 14.52 2.66
C CYS A 64 -5.16 15.06 1.23
N TRP A 65 -4.11 15.85 0.97
CA TRP A 65 -3.79 16.38 -0.35
C TRP A 65 -3.46 15.28 -1.36
N LEU A 66 -2.75 14.23 -0.93
CA LEU A 66 -2.41 13.08 -1.77
C LEU A 66 -3.65 12.20 -1.97
N LEU A 67 -4.40 11.96 -0.90
CA LEU A 67 -5.60 11.12 -0.97
C LEU A 67 -6.69 11.74 -1.85
N ALA A 68 -6.88 13.06 -1.81
CA ALA A 68 -7.80 13.75 -2.72
C ALA A 68 -7.39 13.60 -4.20
N ALA A 69 -6.07 13.63 -4.48
CA ALA A 69 -5.56 13.38 -5.83
C ALA A 69 -5.79 11.93 -6.26
N LEU A 70 -5.55 10.96 -5.37
CA LEU A 70 -5.82 9.53 -5.63
C LEU A 70 -7.32 9.25 -5.82
N SER A 71 -8.21 9.87 -5.05
CA SER A 71 -9.65 9.77 -5.26
C SER A 71 -10.06 10.37 -6.61
N SER A 72 -9.44 11.47 -7.03
CA SER A 72 -9.69 12.03 -8.37
C SER A 72 -9.14 11.14 -9.48
N LEU A 73 -8.08 10.37 -9.20
CA LEU A 73 -7.49 9.44 -10.15
C LEU A 73 -8.41 8.23 -10.44
N THR A 74 -9.16 7.73 -9.45
CA THR A 74 -10.01 6.53 -9.62
C THR A 74 -11.13 6.73 -10.64
N VAL A 75 -11.59 7.97 -10.86
CA VAL A 75 -12.60 8.28 -11.88
C VAL A 75 -12.02 8.37 -13.31
N HIS A 76 -10.69 8.33 -13.46
CA HIS A 76 -9.99 8.40 -14.74
C HIS A 76 -9.26 7.09 -15.06
N SER A 77 -10.01 6.08 -15.53
CA SER A 77 -9.53 4.70 -15.71
C SER A 77 -8.20 4.56 -16.48
N GLN A 78 -7.99 5.33 -17.55
CA GLN A 78 -6.75 5.28 -18.33
C GLN A 78 -5.54 5.79 -17.53
N LEU A 79 -5.71 6.87 -16.76
CA LEU A 79 -4.64 7.41 -15.93
C LEU A 79 -4.42 6.54 -14.69
N PHE A 80 -5.51 6.00 -14.11
CA PHE A 80 -5.44 5.03 -13.02
C PHE A 80 -4.63 3.80 -13.44
N ALA A 81 -4.93 3.20 -14.61
CA ALA A 81 -4.18 2.05 -15.12
C ALA A 81 -2.70 2.36 -15.43
N LYS A 82 -2.35 3.64 -15.60
CA LYS A 82 -0.96 4.07 -15.75
C LYS A 82 -0.25 4.06 -14.40
N VAL A 83 -0.85 4.71 -13.39
CA VAL A 83 -0.27 4.84 -12.03
C VAL A 83 -0.31 3.51 -11.27
N VAL A 84 -1.40 2.76 -11.40
CA VAL A 84 -1.65 1.44 -10.81
C VAL A 84 -1.80 0.44 -11.96
N PRO A 85 -0.69 -0.16 -12.45
CA PRO A 85 -0.74 -1.13 -13.52
C PRO A 85 -1.68 -2.30 -13.21
N PRO A 86 -2.49 -2.77 -14.19
CA PRO A 86 -3.38 -3.90 -14.00
C PRO A 86 -2.60 -5.21 -13.83
N ASN A 87 -3.32 -6.29 -13.50
CA ASN A 87 -2.78 -7.65 -13.32
C ASN A 87 -1.87 -7.83 -12.10
N GLN A 88 -2.09 -7.03 -11.06
CA GLN A 88 -1.51 -7.23 -9.74
C GLN A 88 -2.57 -7.81 -8.80
N SER A 89 -2.22 -8.85 -8.04
CA SER A 89 -3.16 -9.55 -7.16
C SER A 89 -2.51 -10.07 -5.89
N LEU A 90 -3.33 -10.24 -4.84
CA LEU A 90 -2.96 -10.97 -3.62
C LEU A 90 -3.21 -12.49 -3.73
N THR A 91 -3.44 -12.98 -4.94
CA THR A 91 -3.61 -14.39 -5.30
C THR A 91 -2.49 -14.83 -6.25
N GLU A 92 -2.29 -16.13 -6.37
CA GLU A 92 -1.23 -16.68 -7.21
C GLU A 92 -1.33 -16.21 -8.68
N PRO A 93 -0.20 -15.85 -9.33
CA PRO A 93 1.18 -15.89 -8.82
C PRO A 93 1.52 -14.70 -7.90
N TYR A 94 1.65 -14.95 -6.59
CA TYR A 94 1.86 -13.91 -5.58
C TYR A 94 3.24 -14.04 -4.92
N ALA A 95 3.93 -12.91 -4.79
CA ALA A 95 5.26 -12.86 -4.20
C ALA A 95 5.46 -11.71 -3.21
N GLY A 96 4.37 -11.08 -2.72
CA GLY A 96 4.45 -9.98 -1.76
C GLY A 96 5.16 -8.74 -2.31
N ILE A 97 5.00 -8.47 -3.60
CA ILE A 97 5.61 -7.38 -4.35
C ILE A 97 4.56 -6.74 -5.26
N PHE A 98 4.55 -5.41 -5.28
CA PHE A 98 3.68 -4.59 -6.12
C PHE A 98 4.51 -3.48 -6.76
N HIS A 99 4.01 -2.92 -7.86
CA HIS A 99 4.62 -1.79 -8.54
C HIS A 99 3.59 -0.74 -8.93
N PHE A 100 4.06 0.50 -8.95
CA PHE A 100 3.28 1.68 -9.30
C PHE A 100 4.14 2.58 -10.19
N THR A 101 3.51 3.44 -10.99
CA THR A 101 4.25 4.44 -11.75
C THR A 101 3.89 5.84 -11.31
N PHE A 102 4.91 6.67 -11.13
CA PHE A 102 4.77 8.06 -10.71
C PHE A 102 5.38 8.97 -11.76
N TRP A 103 4.72 10.08 -12.04
CA TRP A 103 5.32 11.16 -12.83
C TRP A 103 6.19 12.00 -11.90
N GLN A 104 7.52 11.91 -12.06
CA GLN A 104 8.47 12.69 -11.28
C GLN A 104 9.43 13.42 -12.20
N TYR A 105 9.53 14.75 -12.01
CA TYR A 105 10.49 15.62 -12.69
C TYR A 105 10.53 15.49 -14.23
N GLY A 106 9.39 15.22 -14.86
CA GLY A 106 9.28 15.13 -16.32
C GLY A 106 9.38 13.71 -16.88
N GLU A 107 9.49 12.70 -16.02
CA GLU A 107 9.63 11.30 -16.43
C GLU A 107 8.67 10.39 -15.67
N TRP A 108 8.30 9.27 -16.30
CA TRP A 108 7.58 8.18 -15.63
C TRP A 108 8.58 7.28 -14.93
N VAL A 109 8.47 7.19 -13.62
CA VAL A 109 9.34 6.38 -12.76
C VAL A 109 8.51 5.22 -12.21
N GLU A 110 8.96 4.00 -12.46
CA GLU A 110 8.40 2.81 -11.82
C GLU A 110 8.99 2.65 -10.41
N VAL A 111 8.12 2.44 -9.44
CA VAL A 111 8.46 2.18 -8.05
C VAL A 111 7.90 0.83 -7.67
N VAL A 112 8.77 -0.01 -7.10
CA VAL A 112 8.42 -1.33 -6.59
C VAL A 112 8.42 -1.27 -5.07
N VAL A 113 7.48 -1.97 -4.43
CA VAL A 113 7.38 -2.03 -2.97
C VAL A 113 6.93 -3.43 -2.56
N ASP A 114 7.34 -3.89 -1.38
CA ASP A 114 6.67 -5.03 -0.77
C ASP A 114 5.34 -4.63 -0.12
N ASP A 115 4.47 -5.59 0.16
CA ASP A 115 3.13 -5.31 0.70
C ASP A 115 3.04 -5.28 2.22
N ARG A 116 4.16 -5.13 2.94
CA ARG A 116 4.09 -4.95 4.39
C ARG A 116 3.56 -3.54 4.68
N LEU A 117 2.47 -3.47 5.42
CA LEU A 117 1.79 -2.25 5.79
C LEU A 117 1.92 -1.99 7.30
N PRO A 118 2.08 -0.73 7.72
CA PRO A 118 2.06 -0.34 9.13
C PRO A 118 0.67 -0.55 9.77
N VAL A 119 0.63 -1.32 10.85
CA VAL A 119 -0.58 -1.70 11.60
C VAL A 119 -0.41 -1.39 13.07
N ARG A 120 -1.43 -0.76 13.67
CA ARG A 120 -1.54 -0.53 15.11
C ARG A 120 -2.92 -1.01 15.58
N ASP A 121 -2.96 -1.75 16.68
CA ASP A 121 -4.20 -2.31 17.26
C ASP A 121 -5.07 -3.08 16.24
N GLY A 122 -4.40 -3.81 15.33
CA GLY A 122 -5.06 -4.61 14.29
C GLY A 122 -5.63 -3.81 13.11
N ARG A 123 -5.41 -2.50 13.06
CA ARG A 123 -5.88 -1.61 11.97
C ARG A 123 -4.71 -0.98 11.22
N LEU A 124 -4.91 -0.73 9.93
CA LEU A 124 -3.96 0.05 9.12
C LEU A 124 -3.77 1.44 9.73
N LEU A 125 -2.51 1.88 9.81
CA LEU A 125 -2.16 3.17 10.43
C LEU A 125 -2.40 4.34 9.47
N PHE A 126 -2.12 4.14 8.18
CA PHE A 126 -2.26 5.11 7.11
C PHE A 126 -3.56 4.89 6.33
N SER A 127 -3.61 5.30 5.07
CA SER A 127 -4.82 5.17 4.26
C SER A 127 -5.32 3.72 4.19
N TYR A 128 -6.64 3.56 4.17
CA TYR A 128 -7.32 2.27 4.11
C TYR A 128 -8.62 2.37 3.31
N SER A 129 -9.14 1.23 2.85
CA SER A 129 -10.49 1.12 2.29
C SER A 129 -11.47 0.58 3.34
N ARG A 130 -12.75 0.95 3.21
CA ARG A 130 -13.86 0.44 4.04
C ARG A 130 -14.54 -0.79 3.45
N ALA A 131 -14.26 -1.11 2.19
CA ALA A 131 -14.81 -2.26 1.49
C ALA A 131 -14.22 -3.57 2.03
#